data_AF-A0A915ARS2-F1
#
_entry.id   AF-A0A915ARS2-F1
#
_cell.length_a   1.000
_cell.length_b   1.000
_cell.length_c   1.000
_cell.angle_alpha   90.00
_cell.angle_beta   90.00
_cell.angle_gamma   90.00
#
_symmetry.space_group_name_H-M   'P 1'
#
loop_
_entity.id
_entity.type
_entity.pdbx_description
1 polymer ?
#
loop_
_entity_poly.entity_id
_entity_poly.type
_entity_poly.pdbx_seq_one_letter_code
_entity_poly.pdbx_strand_id
1 'polypeptide(L)'
;MEQHSLFSYRPISARLFICPDNPRWKMLKSARDLFLHEFMHALGFGLIIPKGDMPMIKERTFIWRYIKDAQIVTTHYMDFQSDALRFARAHFGCDELEGIEAEDEKKIHLSEYIYGNELMTPVLANGRNFFTRISASILESTMLGSISWYKANSSYVDAETAAYWYGYKWGCEFVRESCFSYIAAMNRHRRAIAFPFCEQQNLLNTIQSILQRQLHPSYDVCFSNGTSEKRLSVRCNLLTKIRLMKSSIGLTALPLTIQLGEPQFSWIRFYGSEDINRYCPFVQEVVHDWMPDLPENAVVVDCSMVKVKSENYLPTEIVGNNYFAVPKSIF
;
A
#
# COMPACT_ATOMS: atom_id res chain seq x y z
N MET A 1 9.55 -40.79 26.71
CA MET A 1 8.96 -39.47 26.41
C MET A 1 10.10 -38.60 25.91
N GLU A 2 10.30 -38.60 24.59
CA GLU A 2 11.30 -37.76 23.95
C GLU A 2 10.89 -36.30 24.12
N GLN A 3 11.79 -35.54 24.75
CA GLN A 3 11.75 -34.11 24.83
C GLN A 3 12.08 -33.60 23.42
N HIS A 4 11.07 -33.52 22.55
CA HIS A 4 11.21 -32.88 21.24
C HIS A 4 11.66 -31.44 21.47
N SER A 5 12.95 -31.21 21.22
CA SER A 5 13.61 -29.96 21.52
C SER A 5 12.99 -28.85 20.68
N LEU A 6 12.60 -27.75 21.33
CA LEU A 6 12.08 -26.51 20.75
C LEU A 6 13.07 -25.80 19.78
N PHE A 7 14.17 -26.46 19.39
CA PHE A 7 15.19 -25.99 18.46
C PHE A 7 14.83 -26.16 16.97
N SER A 8 13.64 -26.66 16.63
CA SER A 8 13.41 -27.26 15.31
C SER A 8 12.55 -26.46 14.31
N TYR A 9 12.16 -25.21 14.59
CA TYR A 9 11.26 -24.45 13.70
C TYR A 9 11.95 -23.46 12.77
N ARG A 10 13.23 -23.12 12.99
CA ARG A 10 13.95 -22.21 12.09
C ARG A 10 14.06 -22.85 10.69
N PRO A 11 13.69 -22.13 9.61
CA PRO A 11 13.84 -22.66 8.26
C PRO A 11 15.29 -23.02 7.95
N ILE A 12 15.54 -24.32 7.71
CA ILE A 12 16.85 -24.85 7.28
C ILE A 12 16.91 -25.11 5.78
N SER A 13 15.75 -25.17 5.12
CA SER A 13 15.64 -25.36 3.68
C SER A 13 14.34 -24.78 3.17
N ALA A 14 14.36 -24.28 1.95
CA ALA A 14 13.19 -23.84 1.20
C ALA A 14 13.37 -24.21 -0.27
N ARG A 15 12.27 -24.26 -1.03
CA ARG A 15 12.31 -24.46 -2.47
C ARG A 15 11.68 -23.26 -3.15
N LEU A 16 12.42 -22.67 -4.07
CA LEU A 16 11.92 -21.63 -4.95
C LEU A 16 11.66 -22.22 -6.33
N PHE A 17 10.46 -21.98 -6.87
CA PHE A 17 10.09 -22.38 -8.22
C PHE A 17 10.10 -21.16 -9.13
N ILE A 18 10.93 -21.18 -10.15
CA ILE A 18 11.06 -20.11 -11.14
C ILE A 18 10.49 -20.63 -12.45
N CYS A 19 9.48 -19.96 -12.98
CA CYS A 19 8.85 -20.31 -14.26
C CYS A 19 9.44 -19.44 -15.38
N PRO A 20 10.50 -19.86 -16.10
CA PRO A 20 11.26 -18.99 -17.01
C PRO A 20 10.41 -18.44 -18.17
N ASP A 21 9.40 -19.17 -18.62
CA ASP A 21 8.55 -18.79 -19.75
C ASP A 21 7.37 -17.90 -19.36
N ASN A 22 7.30 -17.44 -18.10
CA ASN A 22 6.23 -16.55 -17.67
C ASN A 22 6.36 -15.18 -18.39
N PRO A 23 5.37 -14.74 -19.19
CA PRO A 23 5.45 -13.47 -19.91
C PRO A 23 5.62 -12.25 -18.99
N ARG A 24 5.27 -12.38 -17.70
CA ARG A 24 5.44 -11.34 -16.68
C ARG A 24 6.90 -10.98 -16.42
N TRP A 25 7.87 -11.87 -16.72
CA TRP A 25 9.30 -11.55 -16.62
C TRP A 25 9.69 -10.33 -17.46
N LYS A 26 9.02 -10.10 -18.59
CA LYS A 26 9.27 -8.94 -19.46
C LYS A 26 8.73 -7.63 -18.88
N MET A 27 7.80 -7.71 -17.93
CA MET A 27 7.18 -6.56 -17.28
C MET A 27 7.82 -6.22 -15.93
N LEU A 28 8.53 -7.19 -15.33
CA LEU A 28 9.25 -6.99 -14.07
C LEU A 28 10.49 -6.13 -14.30
N LYS A 29 10.45 -4.91 -13.77
CA LYS A 29 11.61 -4.01 -13.79
C LYS A 29 12.67 -4.38 -12.77
N SER A 30 12.29 -5.02 -11.65
CA SER A 30 13.21 -5.48 -10.60
C SER A 30 13.00 -6.97 -10.31
N ALA A 31 13.68 -7.84 -11.07
CA ALA A 31 13.73 -9.27 -10.74
C ALA A 31 14.39 -9.51 -9.36
N ARG A 32 15.33 -8.65 -8.97
CA ARG A 32 16.00 -8.71 -7.67
C ARG A 32 15.01 -8.67 -6.51
N ASP A 33 14.06 -7.74 -6.53
CA ASP A 33 13.13 -7.56 -5.41
C ASP A 33 12.17 -8.75 -5.32
N LEU A 34 11.80 -9.36 -6.44
CA LEU A 34 11.06 -10.63 -6.46
C LEU A 34 11.83 -11.74 -5.75
N PHE A 35 13.12 -11.91 -6.07
CA PHE A 35 13.93 -12.90 -5.36
C PHE A 35 14.05 -12.59 -3.86
N LEU A 36 14.24 -11.31 -3.49
CA LEU A 36 14.32 -10.92 -2.09
C LEU A 36 13.00 -11.21 -1.34
N HIS A 37 11.86 -10.90 -1.94
CA HIS A 37 10.53 -11.22 -1.41
C HIS A 37 10.37 -12.73 -1.15
N GLU A 38 10.68 -13.55 -2.15
CA GLU A 38 10.58 -15.02 -1.99
C GLU A 38 11.61 -15.58 -1.00
N PHE A 39 12.80 -14.97 -0.91
CA PHE A 39 13.77 -15.31 0.12
C PHE A 39 13.26 -14.97 1.52
N MET A 40 12.52 -13.88 1.70
CA MET A 40 11.92 -13.54 2.99
C MET A 40 10.93 -14.62 3.45
N HIS A 41 10.10 -15.15 2.53
CA HIS A 41 9.25 -16.29 2.83
C HIS A 41 10.05 -17.55 3.18
N ALA A 42 11.10 -17.84 2.41
CA ALA A 42 12.01 -18.95 2.70
C ALA A 42 12.69 -18.83 4.09
N LEU A 43 12.91 -17.60 4.56
CA LEU A 43 13.48 -17.29 5.88
C LEU A 43 12.43 -17.30 7.00
N GLY A 44 11.15 -17.49 6.69
CA GLY A 44 10.11 -17.64 7.69
C GLY A 44 9.14 -16.48 7.82
N PHE A 45 9.27 -15.45 6.98
CA PHE A 45 8.28 -14.37 6.95
C PHE A 45 6.92 -14.92 6.50
N GLY A 46 5.90 -14.76 7.35
CA GLY A 46 4.56 -15.29 7.08
C GLY A 46 4.41 -16.80 7.31
N LEU A 47 5.43 -17.52 7.81
CA LEU A 47 5.27 -18.91 8.18
C LEU A 47 4.50 -19.03 9.51
N ILE A 48 3.39 -19.76 9.47
CA ILE A 48 2.55 -20.06 10.63
C ILE A 48 3.32 -21.05 11.54
N ILE A 49 3.91 -20.55 12.63
CA ILE A 49 4.50 -21.39 13.67
C ILE A 49 3.49 -21.55 14.82
N PRO A 50 3.25 -22.76 15.35
CA PRO A 50 2.16 -23.01 16.29
C PRO A 50 2.30 -22.26 17.63
N LYS A 51 1.12 -21.95 18.19
CA LYS A 51 0.84 -21.12 19.37
C LYS A 51 1.54 -21.56 20.66
N GLY A 52 2.18 -20.60 21.31
CA GLY A 52 2.10 -20.36 22.75
C GLY A 52 1.43 -19.00 22.99
N ASP A 53 0.65 -18.86 24.05
CA ASP A 53 -0.22 -17.71 24.33
C ASP A 53 0.50 -16.35 24.27
N MET A 54 0.44 -15.69 23.11
CA MET A 54 0.67 -14.25 23.03
C MET A 54 -0.69 -13.54 22.90
N PRO A 55 -1.04 -12.63 23.83
CA PRO A 55 -2.27 -11.87 23.79
C PRO A 55 -2.16 -10.77 22.73
N MET A 56 -2.25 -11.16 21.46
CA MET A 56 -2.32 -10.21 20.36
C MET A 56 -3.74 -10.14 19.82
N ILE A 57 -4.22 -8.93 19.58
CA ILE A 57 -5.39 -8.70 18.72
C ILE A 57 -5.04 -9.34 17.37
N LYS A 58 -5.88 -10.25 16.90
CA LYS A 58 -5.63 -10.99 15.65
C LYS A 58 -6.31 -10.37 14.45
N GLU A 59 -7.36 -9.61 14.72
CA GLU A 59 -8.22 -9.01 13.72
C GLU A 59 -8.89 -7.77 14.30
N ARG A 60 -9.32 -6.88 13.41
CA ARG A 60 -10.08 -5.68 13.75
C ARG A 60 -11.28 -5.60 12.84
N THR A 61 -12.47 -5.57 13.43
CA THR A 61 -13.71 -5.29 12.72
C THR A 61 -14.09 -3.83 12.92
N PHE A 62 -14.34 -3.12 11.82
CA PHE A 62 -14.72 -1.71 11.86
C PHE A 62 -15.65 -1.33 10.72
N ILE A 63 -16.17 -0.10 10.81
CA ILE A 63 -17.09 0.46 9.81
C ILE A 63 -16.27 1.18 8.75
N TRP A 64 -16.27 0.63 7.54
CA TRP A 64 -15.74 1.29 6.35
C TRP A 64 -16.75 2.32 5.84
N ARG A 65 -16.49 3.60 6.07
CA ARG A 65 -17.40 4.69 5.71
C ARG A 65 -17.19 5.17 4.28
N TYR A 66 -18.29 5.40 3.57
CA TYR A 66 -18.37 6.22 2.36
C TYR A 66 -18.99 7.58 2.72
N ILE A 67 -19.28 8.44 1.72
CA ILE A 67 -19.93 9.73 2.00
C ILE A 67 -21.37 9.54 2.49
N LYS A 68 -22.11 8.58 1.93
CA LYS A 68 -23.54 8.35 2.24
C LYS A 68 -23.90 6.94 2.71
N ASP A 69 -22.92 6.05 2.79
CA ASP A 69 -23.13 4.63 3.09
C ASP A 69 -21.95 4.07 3.91
N ALA A 70 -22.04 2.84 4.37
CA ALA A 70 -20.95 2.14 5.02
C ALA A 70 -21.04 0.62 4.87
N GLN A 71 -19.89 -0.04 4.96
CA GLN A 71 -19.79 -1.50 5.03
C GLN A 71 -19.04 -1.91 6.30
N ILE A 72 -19.38 -3.06 6.87
CA ILE A 72 -18.58 -3.65 7.96
C ILE A 72 -17.49 -4.50 7.32
N VAL A 73 -16.26 -4.30 7.75
CA VAL A 73 -15.07 -4.99 7.24
C VAL A 73 -14.27 -5.56 8.38
N THR A 74 -13.47 -6.58 8.09
CA THR A 74 -12.54 -7.19 9.05
C THR A 74 -11.15 -7.21 8.44
N THR A 75 -10.17 -6.69 9.16
CA THR A 75 -8.75 -6.80 8.82
C THR A 75 -8.08 -7.83 9.71
N HIS A 76 -6.98 -8.42 9.22
CA HIS A 76 -6.16 -9.34 9.99
C HIS A 76 -4.81 -8.70 10.29
N TYR A 77 -4.21 -9.05 11.42
CA TYR A 77 -2.88 -8.58 11.75
C TYR A 77 -1.82 -9.67 11.62
N MET A 78 -0.62 -9.26 11.21
CA MET A 78 0.56 -10.12 11.08
C MET A 78 0.89 -10.81 12.42
N ASP A 79 1.40 -12.02 12.34
CA ASP A 79 2.00 -12.67 13.51
C ASP A 79 3.40 -12.07 13.76
N PHE A 80 3.92 -12.19 14.99
CA PHE A 80 5.24 -11.65 15.39
C PHE A 80 5.42 -10.13 15.18
N GLN A 81 4.32 -9.38 15.21
CA GLN A 81 4.29 -7.96 14.85
C GLN A 81 4.64 -6.97 15.99
N SER A 82 4.81 -7.43 17.23
CA SER A 82 4.87 -6.56 18.42
C SER A 82 5.92 -5.46 18.32
N ASP A 83 7.15 -5.81 17.93
CA ASP A 83 8.24 -4.82 17.78
C ASP A 83 8.06 -3.97 16.52
N ALA A 84 7.52 -4.57 15.46
CA ALA A 84 7.22 -3.87 14.20
C ALA A 84 6.20 -2.74 14.40
N LEU A 85 5.26 -2.91 15.34
CA LEU A 85 4.22 -1.91 15.63
C LEU A 85 4.81 -0.55 16.01
N ARG A 86 5.89 -0.52 16.80
CA ARG A 86 6.56 0.75 17.15
C ARG A 86 7.09 1.48 15.91
N PHE A 87 7.68 0.73 14.97
CA PHE A 87 8.23 1.32 13.74
C PHE A 87 7.11 1.78 12.80
N ALA A 88 6.02 1.02 12.69
CA ALA A 88 4.85 1.45 11.92
C ALA A 88 4.20 2.70 12.52
N ARG A 89 3.99 2.77 13.85
CA ARG A 89 3.48 3.96 14.54
C ARG A 89 4.33 5.19 14.23
N ALA A 90 5.65 5.06 14.31
CA ALA A 90 6.58 6.12 13.99
C ALA A 90 6.52 6.53 12.51
N HIS A 91 6.47 5.55 11.60
CA HIS A 91 6.41 5.76 10.15
C HIS A 91 5.14 6.52 9.75
N PHE A 92 3.98 5.98 10.09
CA PHE A 92 2.69 6.58 9.76
C PHE A 92 2.39 7.85 10.57
N GLY A 93 3.07 8.05 11.71
CA GLY A 93 2.74 9.13 12.65
C GLY A 93 1.40 8.88 13.36
N CYS A 94 1.14 7.63 13.74
CA CYS A 94 -0.10 7.22 14.41
C CYS A 94 0.21 6.36 15.63
N ASP A 95 0.25 6.95 16.82
CA ASP A 95 0.55 6.21 18.07
C ASP A 95 -0.55 5.23 18.47
N GLU A 96 -1.77 5.45 18.00
CA GLU A 96 -2.95 4.61 18.27
C GLU A 96 -3.05 3.38 17.36
N LEU A 97 -2.07 3.13 16.48
CA LEU A 97 -2.09 1.95 15.62
C LEU A 97 -2.09 0.68 16.48
N GLU A 98 -3.03 -0.22 16.24
CA GLU A 98 -3.30 -1.41 17.07
C GLU A 98 -2.52 -2.65 16.61
N GLY A 99 -2.12 -2.68 15.34
CA GLY A 99 -1.37 -3.78 14.75
C GLY A 99 -0.82 -3.47 13.35
N ILE A 100 -0.04 -4.41 12.82
CA ILE A 100 0.51 -4.46 11.47
C ILE A 100 -0.46 -5.23 10.59
N GLU A 101 -1.10 -4.55 9.65
CA GLU A 101 -2.16 -5.14 8.84
C GLU A 101 -1.61 -6.14 7.81
N ALA A 102 -2.12 -7.36 7.86
CA ALA A 102 -1.88 -8.38 6.86
C ALA A 102 -2.77 -8.14 5.64
N GLU A 103 -2.36 -8.64 4.47
CA GLU A 103 -3.21 -8.61 3.29
C GLU A 103 -4.50 -9.42 3.51
N ASP A 104 -4.38 -10.63 4.05
CA ASP A 104 -5.51 -11.53 4.27
C ASP A 104 -5.32 -12.40 5.53
N GLU A 105 -6.26 -13.31 5.78
CA GLU A 105 -6.25 -14.24 6.92
C GLU A 105 -5.04 -15.19 6.94
N LYS A 106 -4.34 -15.38 5.82
CA LYS A 106 -3.15 -16.23 5.74
C LYS A 106 -1.94 -15.54 6.36
N LYS A 107 -1.97 -14.20 6.47
CA LYS A 107 -0.92 -13.40 7.13
C LYS A 107 0.49 -13.62 6.57
N ILE A 108 0.56 -13.94 5.28
CA ILE A 108 1.83 -14.17 4.60
C ILE A 108 2.44 -12.85 4.10
N HIS A 109 1.60 -11.87 3.76
CA HIS A 109 2.01 -10.57 3.25
C HIS A 109 1.46 -9.44 4.10
N LEU A 110 2.16 -8.30 4.08
CA LEU A 110 1.63 -7.01 4.51
C LEU A 110 0.52 -6.55 3.55
N SER A 111 -0.44 -5.78 4.05
CA SER A 111 -1.50 -5.25 3.18
C SER A 111 -0.93 -4.25 2.17
N GLU A 112 -1.17 -4.50 0.88
CA GLU A 112 -0.76 -3.59 -0.20
C GLU A 112 -1.38 -2.20 -0.02
N TYR A 113 -2.63 -2.14 0.42
CA TYR A 113 -3.32 -0.86 0.65
C TYR A 113 -2.60 0.03 1.67
N ILE A 114 -2.12 -0.56 2.78
CA ILE A 114 -1.49 0.17 3.90
C ILE A 114 0.01 0.38 3.67
N TYR A 115 0.69 -0.58 3.05
CA TYR A 115 2.15 -0.61 2.96
C TYR A 115 2.69 -0.38 1.53
N GLY A 116 1.85 -0.36 0.50
CA GLY A 116 2.25 0.00 -0.86
C GLY A 116 3.49 -0.76 -1.33
N ASN A 117 4.55 -0.03 -1.68
CA ASN A 117 5.80 -0.60 -2.18
C ASN A 117 6.78 -1.10 -1.09
N GLU A 118 6.26 -1.65 0.02
CA GLU A 118 7.07 -2.41 0.98
C GLU A 118 7.39 -3.79 0.38
N LEU A 119 8.59 -4.32 0.63
CA LEU A 119 9.05 -5.57 0.02
C LEU A 119 8.10 -6.77 0.27
N MET A 120 7.41 -6.80 1.40
CA MET A 120 6.55 -7.92 1.82
C MET A 120 5.05 -7.71 1.56
N THR A 121 4.67 -6.74 0.72
CA THR A 121 3.31 -6.70 0.17
C THR A 121 3.17 -7.73 -0.97
N PRO A 122 1.94 -8.15 -1.33
CA PRO A 122 1.76 -9.17 -2.38
C PRO A 122 2.05 -8.61 -3.79
N VAL A 123 2.06 -7.29 -4.00
CA VAL A 123 2.38 -6.67 -5.29
C VAL A 123 3.74 -6.01 -5.20
N LEU A 124 4.70 -6.53 -5.95
CA LEU A 124 5.95 -5.80 -6.15
C LEU A 124 5.73 -4.67 -7.14
N ALA A 125 6.05 -3.47 -6.68
CA ALA A 125 6.03 -2.27 -7.49
C ALA A 125 6.99 -2.42 -8.67
N ASN A 126 6.65 -1.82 -9.82
CA ASN A 126 7.59 -1.69 -10.94
C ASN A 126 8.82 -0.84 -10.57
N GLY A 127 8.74 -0.02 -9.53
CA GLY A 127 9.86 0.73 -8.99
C GLY A 127 10.72 -0.09 -8.01
N ARG A 128 11.31 0.62 -7.05
CA ARG A 128 12.00 0.01 -5.91
C ARG A 128 10.99 -0.43 -4.86
N ASN A 129 11.18 -1.63 -4.34
CA ASN A 129 10.49 -2.14 -3.16
C ASN A 129 11.42 -2.05 -1.95
N PHE A 130 10.90 -1.62 -0.81
CA PHE A 130 11.72 -1.27 0.35
C PHE A 130 11.65 -2.36 1.43
N PHE A 131 12.81 -2.85 1.87
CA PHE A 131 12.91 -3.74 3.03
C PHE A 131 13.05 -2.90 4.31
N THR A 132 11.92 -2.61 4.96
CA THR A 132 11.87 -1.62 6.04
C THR A 132 12.08 -2.23 7.42
N ARG A 133 12.19 -1.36 8.44
CA ARG A 133 12.15 -1.77 9.86
C ARG A 133 10.89 -2.54 10.23
N ILE A 134 9.78 -2.37 9.51
CA ILE A 134 8.54 -3.09 9.77
C ILE A 134 8.76 -4.58 9.47
N SER A 135 9.11 -4.92 8.24
CA SER A 135 9.35 -6.31 7.82
C SER A 135 10.56 -6.93 8.52
N ALA A 136 11.64 -6.17 8.71
CA ALA A 136 12.81 -6.63 9.45
C ALA A 136 12.46 -7.01 10.89
N SER A 137 11.65 -6.19 11.59
CA SER A 137 11.29 -6.46 12.99
C SER A 137 10.35 -7.65 13.14
N ILE A 138 9.47 -7.90 12.18
CA ILE A 138 8.65 -9.13 12.15
C ILE A 138 9.57 -10.35 12.04
N LEU A 139 10.54 -10.31 11.12
CA LEU A 139 11.49 -11.40 10.94
C LEU A 139 12.38 -11.60 12.18
N GLU A 140 12.90 -10.52 12.78
CA GLU A 140 13.68 -10.58 14.03
C GLU A 140 12.85 -11.02 15.24
N SER A 141 11.52 -10.89 15.18
CA SER A 141 10.62 -11.37 16.23
C SER A 141 10.33 -12.87 16.12
N THR A 142 10.84 -13.56 15.08
CA THR A 142 10.81 -15.03 15.01
C THR A 142 11.90 -15.62 15.91
N MET A 143 11.53 -16.55 16.81
CA MET A 143 12.39 -16.99 17.92
C MET A 143 12.61 -18.50 18.01
N LEU A 144 13.75 -18.86 18.58
CA LEU A 144 14.16 -20.19 19.04
C LEU A 144 14.32 -20.16 20.56
N GLY A 145 13.26 -20.51 21.29
CA GLY A 145 13.22 -20.25 22.73
C GLY A 145 13.30 -18.74 22.98
N SER A 146 14.41 -18.26 23.56
CA SER A 146 14.65 -16.84 23.85
C SER A 146 15.58 -16.13 22.85
N ILE A 147 16.00 -16.80 21.77
CA ILE A 147 16.97 -16.27 20.80
C ILE A 147 16.27 -16.02 19.47
N SER A 148 16.39 -14.81 18.92
CA SER A 148 15.89 -14.54 17.57
C SER A 148 16.63 -15.36 16.51
N TRP A 149 15.92 -15.81 15.48
CA TRP A 149 16.54 -16.50 14.34
C TRP A 149 17.47 -15.60 13.53
N TYR A 150 17.20 -14.30 13.52
CA TYR A 150 17.85 -13.34 12.65
C TYR A 150 18.18 -12.04 13.38
N LYS A 151 19.21 -11.36 12.87
CA LYS A 151 19.49 -9.98 13.22
C LYS A 151 19.85 -9.26 11.94
N ALA A 152 18.99 -8.35 11.52
CA ALA A 152 19.17 -7.55 10.33
C ALA A 152 20.30 -6.53 10.52
N ASN A 153 21.00 -6.22 9.44
CA ASN A 153 21.97 -5.13 9.45
C ASN A 153 21.21 -3.81 9.58
N SER A 154 21.30 -3.21 10.76
CA SER A 154 20.57 -2.00 11.12
C SER A 154 20.84 -0.84 10.16
N SER A 155 22.10 -0.62 9.77
CA SER A 155 22.44 0.48 8.87
C SER A 155 21.79 0.36 7.49
N TYR A 156 21.64 -0.86 6.96
CA TYR A 156 20.98 -1.09 5.68
C TYR A 156 19.47 -0.86 5.81
N VAL A 157 18.85 -1.45 6.82
CA VAL A 157 17.40 -1.35 7.05
C VAL A 157 16.98 0.08 7.37
N ASP A 158 17.78 0.83 8.12
CA ASP A 158 17.48 2.24 8.44
C ASP A 158 17.52 3.12 7.18
N ALA A 159 18.46 2.87 6.26
CA ALA A 159 18.52 3.58 4.99
C ALA A 159 17.33 3.27 4.08
N GLU A 160 16.94 1.99 3.96
CA GLU A 160 15.72 1.59 3.23
C GLU A 160 14.46 2.22 3.87
N THR A 161 14.39 2.25 5.20
CA THR A 161 13.25 2.83 5.94
C THR A 161 13.15 4.34 5.74
N ALA A 162 14.29 5.06 5.73
CA ALA A 162 14.30 6.50 5.48
C ALA A 162 13.88 6.88 4.06
N ALA A 163 14.17 6.02 3.07
CA ALA A 163 13.80 6.21 1.67
C ALA A 163 12.36 5.75 1.35
N TYR A 164 11.77 4.91 2.19
CA TYR A 164 10.41 4.43 2.04
C TYR A 164 9.39 5.54 2.31
N TRP A 165 8.72 6.00 1.26
CA TRP A 165 7.85 7.19 1.30
C TRP A 165 6.38 6.89 1.56
N TYR A 166 5.91 5.70 1.19
CA TYR A 166 4.48 5.37 1.21
C TYR A 166 3.95 5.38 2.64
N GLY A 167 2.91 6.16 2.92
CA GLY A 167 2.35 6.25 4.27
C GLY A 167 3.12 7.15 5.24
N TYR A 168 4.30 7.69 4.88
CA TYR A 168 5.12 8.42 5.84
C TYR A 168 4.41 9.68 6.34
N LYS A 169 4.12 9.69 7.65
CA LYS A 169 3.40 10.75 8.38
C LYS A 169 2.01 11.09 7.82
N TRP A 170 1.28 10.13 7.24
CA TRP A 170 -0.10 10.35 6.79
C TRP A 170 -1.14 10.29 7.92
N GLY A 171 -0.75 9.89 9.12
CA GLY A 171 -1.59 9.96 10.32
C GLY A 171 -2.55 8.78 10.49
N CYS A 172 -3.31 8.81 11.58
CA CYS A 172 -4.19 7.71 11.97
C CYS A 172 -5.37 7.50 11.04
N GLU A 173 -5.92 8.56 10.46
CA GLU A 173 -7.05 8.48 9.54
C GLU A 173 -6.72 7.64 8.29
N PHE A 174 -5.46 7.66 7.83
CA PHE A 174 -5.03 6.85 6.70
C PHE A 174 -5.03 5.35 7.05
N VAL A 175 -4.40 5.00 8.17
CA VAL A 175 -4.15 3.60 8.52
C VAL A 175 -5.29 2.91 9.26
N ARG A 176 -6.22 3.66 9.87
CA ARG A 176 -7.30 3.10 10.70
C ARG A 176 -8.69 3.25 10.10
N GLU A 177 -8.88 4.21 9.20
CA GLU A 177 -10.21 4.53 8.68
C GLU A 177 -10.31 4.23 7.18
N SER A 178 -11.48 4.48 6.60
CA SER A 178 -11.65 4.34 5.15
C SER A 178 -10.94 5.46 4.39
N CYS A 179 -10.55 5.23 3.13
CA CYS A 179 -10.00 6.28 2.27
C CYS A 179 -10.91 7.51 2.16
N PHE A 180 -12.24 7.34 2.20
CA PHE A 180 -13.17 8.47 2.18
C PHE A 180 -13.16 9.26 3.49
N SER A 181 -12.94 8.60 4.64
CA SER A 181 -12.77 9.27 5.93
C SER A 181 -11.47 10.08 5.95
N TYR A 182 -10.39 9.51 5.41
CA TYR A 182 -9.12 10.21 5.24
C TYR A 182 -9.25 11.42 4.30
N ILE A 183 -9.86 11.26 3.12
CA ILE A 183 -10.12 12.37 2.18
C ILE A 183 -10.95 13.46 2.88
N ALA A 184 -12.00 13.08 3.62
CA ALA A 184 -12.83 14.04 4.34
C ALA A 184 -12.08 14.74 5.50
N ALA A 185 -11.10 14.07 6.13
CA ALA A 185 -10.23 14.69 7.12
C ALA A 185 -9.30 15.70 6.44
N MET A 186 -8.63 15.34 5.34
CA MET A 186 -7.73 16.24 4.62
C MET A 186 -8.47 17.45 4.06
N ASN A 187 -9.67 17.29 3.49
CA ASN A 187 -10.47 18.40 2.97
C ASN A 187 -10.88 19.42 4.04
N ARG A 188 -11.02 19.00 5.31
CA ARG A 188 -11.32 19.93 6.43
C ARG A 188 -10.12 20.83 6.73
N HIS A 189 -8.91 20.33 6.49
CA HIS A 189 -7.67 21.06 6.66
C HIS A 189 -7.33 21.73 5.32
N ARG A 190 -7.80 22.96 5.08
CA ARG A 190 -7.79 23.70 3.78
C ARG A 190 -6.43 23.85 3.04
N ARG A 191 -5.36 23.19 3.49
CA ARG A 191 -4.02 23.12 2.87
C ARG A 191 -3.45 21.70 2.79
N ALA A 192 -4.19 20.70 3.24
CA ALA A 192 -3.75 19.31 3.20
C ALA A 192 -4.19 18.67 1.89
N ILE A 193 -3.27 17.97 1.23
CA ILE A 193 -3.53 17.23 -0.01
C ILE A 193 -3.92 15.81 0.39
N ALA A 194 -5.05 15.29 -0.10
CA ALA A 194 -5.56 13.95 0.22
C ALA A 194 -4.77 12.79 -0.44
N PHE A 195 -3.49 12.99 -0.74
CA PHE A 195 -2.61 11.97 -1.31
C PHE A 195 -2.54 10.75 -0.37
N PRO A 196 -2.62 9.50 -0.89
CA PRO A 196 -2.50 9.08 -2.29
C PRO A 196 -3.84 8.99 -3.04
N PHE A 197 -4.92 9.52 -2.46
CA PHE A 197 -6.24 9.49 -3.06
C PHE A 197 -6.58 10.80 -3.78
N CYS A 198 -7.43 10.68 -4.79
CA CYS A 198 -8.11 11.81 -5.36
C CYS A 198 -9.27 12.27 -4.49
N GLU A 199 -9.25 13.55 -4.16
CA GLU A 199 -10.40 14.23 -3.60
C GLU A 199 -11.57 14.34 -4.60
N GLN A 200 -12.76 14.62 -4.07
CA GLN A 200 -14.01 14.64 -4.81
C GLN A 200 -13.96 15.57 -6.04
N GLN A 201 -13.40 16.77 -5.92
CA GLN A 201 -13.34 17.70 -7.06
C GLN A 201 -12.46 17.17 -8.21
N ASN A 202 -11.29 16.59 -7.90
CA ASN A 202 -10.41 16.01 -8.91
C ASN A 202 -11.04 14.78 -9.58
N LEU A 203 -11.81 13.98 -8.82
CA LEU A 203 -12.59 12.87 -9.39
C LEU A 203 -13.68 13.37 -10.34
N LEU A 204 -14.47 14.36 -9.93
CA LEU A 204 -15.55 14.92 -10.76
C LEU A 204 -15.00 15.56 -12.04
N ASN A 205 -13.92 16.32 -11.93
CA ASN A 205 -13.24 16.89 -13.10
C ASN A 205 -12.78 15.78 -14.06
N THR A 206 -12.20 14.70 -13.53
CA THR A 206 -11.75 13.57 -14.35
C THR A 206 -12.92 12.85 -15.04
N ILE A 207 -14.01 12.58 -14.32
CA ILE A 207 -15.24 11.99 -14.87
C ILE A 207 -15.78 12.86 -16.01
N GLN A 208 -15.84 14.18 -15.79
CA GLN A 208 -16.32 15.12 -16.80
C GLN A 208 -15.44 15.12 -18.05
N SER A 209 -14.11 15.13 -17.89
CA SER A 209 -13.18 15.05 -19.03
C SER A 209 -13.32 13.74 -19.81
N ILE A 210 -13.51 12.60 -19.13
CA ILE A 210 -13.77 11.31 -19.79
C ILE A 210 -15.05 11.38 -20.64
N LEU A 211 -16.13 11.94 -20.09
CA LEU A 211 -17.40 12.07 -20.81
C LEU A 211 -17.29 13.00 -22.03
N GLN A 212 -16.44 14.01 -21.94
CA GLN A 212 -16.16 14.95 -23.03
C GLN A 212 -15.07 14.46 -23.99
N ARG A 213 -14.51 13.24 -23.78
CA ARG A 213 -13.37 12.68 -24.52
C ARG A 213 -12.16 13.61 -24.55
N GLN A 214 -11.94 14.32 -23.45
CA GLN A 214 -10.80 15.22 -23.26
C GLN A 214 -9.65 14.52 -22.56
N LEU A 215 -8.48 15.17 -22.58
CA LEU A 215 -7.33 14.73 -21.81
C LEU A 215 -7.67 14.71 -20.32
N HIS A 216 -7.25 13.66 -19.62
CA HIS A 216 -7.47 13.54 -18.18
C HIS A 216 -6.73 14.68 -17.46
N PRO A 217 -7.43 15.43 -16.60
CA PRO A 217 -6.81 16.53 -15.87
C PRO A 217 -5.75 15.96 -14.91
N SER A 218 -4.63 16.67 -14.80
CA SER A 218 -3.64 16.43 -13.77
C SER A 218 -3.67 17.54 -12.73
N TYR A 219 -3.16 17.23 -11.54
CA TYR A 219 -2.96 18.20 -10.46
C TYR A 219 -1.62 17.92 -9.78
N ASP A 220 -1.09 18.90 -9.07
CA ASP A 220 0.23 18.77 -8.45
C ASP A 220 0.14 18.24 -7.01
N VAL A 221 1.07 17.36 -6.68
CA VAL A 221 1.37 16.93 -5.31
C VAL A 221 2.83 17.25 -5.01
N CYS A 222 3.09 17.79 -3.83
CA CYS A 222 4.41 18.25 -3.45
C CYS A 222 4.92 17.55 -2.20
N PHE A 223 6.22 17.26 -2.19
CA PHE A 223 6.92 16.58 -1.13
C PHE A 223 8.11 17.41 -0.68
N SER A 224 8.38 17.44 0.62
CA SER A 224 9.56 18.10 1.17
C SER A 224 10.02 17.43 2.46
N ASN A 225 11.33 17.40 2.68
CA ASN A 225 11.95 17.06 3.96
C ASN A 225 12.64 18.27 4.62
N GLY A 226 12.38 19.48 4.09
CA GLY A 226 12.99 20.74 4.54
C GLY A 226 14.30 21.10 3.85
N THR A 227 15.00 20.16 3.21
CA THR A 227 16.24 20.42 2.45
C THR A 227 16.10 20.13 0.96
N SER A 228 15.29 19.13 0.63
CA SER A 228 15.00 18.69 -0.72
C SER A 228 13.50 18.70 -0.97
N GLU A 229 13.11 19.11 -2.17
CA GLU A 229 11.71 19.26 -2.57
C GLU A 229 11.44 18.51 -3.88
N LYS A 230 10.23 17.97 -4.03
CA LYS A 230 9.78 17.32 -5.26
C LYS A 230 8.34 17.75 -5.55
N ARG A 231 8.04 18.08 -6.80
CA ARG A 231 6.69 18.40 -7.28
C ARG A 231 6.32 17.47 -8.42
N LEU A 232 5.22 16.74 -8.25
CA LEU A 232 4.75 15.73 -9.18
C LEU A 232 3.37 16.11 -9.72
N SER A 233 3.20 15.99 -11.03
CA SER A 233 1.90 16.09 -11.70
C SER A 233 1.26 14.70 -11.75
N VAL A 234 0.14 14.53 -11.07
CA VAL A 234 -0.56 13.25 -10.89
C VAL A 234 -1.98 13.28 -11.46
N ARG A 235 -2.58 12.13 -11.73
CA ARG A 235 -3.98 12.03 -12.20
C ARG A 235 -4.78 11.01 -11.41
N CYS A 236 -6.10 11.11 -11.45
CA CYS A 236 -6.97 10.13 -10.82
C CYS A 236 -7.02 8.82 -11.58
N ASN A 237 -6.85 7.72 -10.85
CA ASN A 237 -7.16 6.40 -11.37
C ASN A 237 -8.68 6.21 -11.35
N LEU A 238 -9.24 5.82 -12.50
CA LEU A 238 -10.66 5.53 -12.65
C LEU A 238 -10.83 4.31 -13.53
N LEU A 239 -11.58 3.33 -13.03
CA LEU A 239 -11.88 2.10 -13.74
C LEU A 239 -13.34 2.11 -14.22
N THR A 240 -13.54 1.83 -15.51
CA THR A 240 -14.89 1.64 -16.11
C THR A 240 -15.38 0.20 -16.02
N LYS A 241 -14.46 -0.72 -15.77
CA LYS A 241 -14.71 -2.15 -15.58
C LYS A 241 -13.85 -2.62 -14.43
N ILE A 242 -14.46 -3.37 -13.51
CA ILE A 242 -13.76 -4.03 -12.42
C ILE A 242 -14.21 -5.48 -12.36
N ARG A 243 -13.37 -6.31 -11.75
CA ARG A 243 -13.81 -7.62 -11.28
C ARG A 243 -14.67 -7.40 -10.04
N LEU A 244 -15.93 -7.84 -10.09
CA LEU A 244 -16.85 -7.80 -8.95
C LEU A 244 -16.51 -8.91 -7.95
N MET A 245 -15.31 -8.82 -7.40
CA MET A 245 -14.86 -9.66 -6.29
C MET A 245 -15.08 -8.91 -4.98
N LYS A 246 -14.92 -9.58 -3.85
CA LYS A 246 -14.76 -8.89 -2.57
C LYS A 246 -13.27 -8.62 -2.36
N SER A 247 -12.93 -7.52 -1.73
CA SER A 247 -11.55 -7.31 -1.25
C SER A 247 -11.20 -8.33 -0.18
N SER A 248 -9.92 -8.45 0.14
CA SER A 248 -9.39 -9.27 1.23
C SER A 248 -10.05 -8.98 2.59
N ILE A 249 -10.41 -7.72 2.84
CA ILE A 249 -11.13 -7.31 4.06
C ILE A 249 -12.67 -7.44 3.99
N GLY A 250 -13.20 -8.02 2.90
CA GLY A 250 -14.63 -8.26 2.70
C GLY A 250 -15.43 -7.13 2.04
N LEU A 251 -14.78 -6.06 1.55
CA LEU A 251 -15.49 -4.97 0.87
C LEU A 251 -16.09 -5.44 -0.45
N THR A 252 -17.34 -5.07 -0.68
CA THR A 252 -17.96 -5.17 -1.99
C THR A 252 -17.74 -3.86 -2.75
N ALA A 253 -17.35 -3.98 -4.02
CA ALA A 253 -17.16 -2.82 -4.88
C ALA A 253 -18.47 -2.03 -5.07
N LEU A 254 -18.40 -0.72 -4.87
CA LEU A 254 -19.49 0.21 -5.15
C LEU A 254 -19.04 1.24 -6.20
N PRO A 255 -19.90 1.61 -7.15
CA PRO A 255 -19.61 2.72 -8.05
C PRO A 255 -19.29 4.01 -7.28
N LEU A 256 -18.31 4.76 -7.76
CA LEU A 256 -17.90 6.05 -7.18
C LEU A 256 -19.06 7.03 -7.04
N THR A 257 -20.05 6.95 -7.91
CA THR A 257 -21.25 7.81 -7.86
C THR A 257 -22.09 7.57 -6.61
N ILE A 258 -22.15 6.32 -6.15
CA ILE A 258 -22.76 5.95 -4.86
C ILE A 258 -21.84 6.38 -3.71
N GLN A 259 -20.54 6.08 -3.82
CA GLN A 259 -19.57 6.36 -2.77
C GLN A 259 -19.41 7.86 -2.49
N LEU A 260 -19.48 8.70 -3.54
CA LEU A 260 -19.42 10.17 -3.48
C LEU A 260 -20.79 10.82 -3.24
N GLY A 261 -21.88 10.07 -3.44
CA GLY A 261 -23.24 10.57 -3.29
C GLY A 261 -23.67 11.56 -4.37
N GLU A 262 -23.20 11.39 -5.60
CA GLU A 262 -23.41 12.27 -6.77
C GLU A 262 -24.41 11.63 -7.75
N PRO A 263 -25.71 11.89 -7.62
CA PRO A 263 -26.75 11.20 -8.38
C PRO A 263 -26.74 11.54 -9.88
N GLN A 264 -26.16 12.69 -10.27
CA GLN A 264 -26.12 13.14 -11.68
C GLN A 264 -25.35 12.18 -12.60
N PHE A 265 -24.46 11.37 -12.04
CA PHE A 265 -23.66 10.39 -12.79
C PHE A 265 -24.09 8.94 -12.55
N SER A 266 -25.21 8.70 -11.86
CA SER A 266 -25.67 7.36 -11.44
C SER A 266 -25.79 6.32 -12.57
N TRP A 267 -25.99 6.75 -13.81
CA TRP A 267 -26.05 5.88 -14.99
C TRP A 267 -24.68 5.35 -15.44
N ILE A 268 -23.58 5.95 -14.96
CA ILE A 268 -22.20 5.55 -15.27
C ILE A 268 -21.59 4.84 -14.06
N ARG A 269 -20.95 3.70 -14.33
CA ARG A 269 -20.29 2.90 -13.29
C ARG A 269 -18.78 3.07 -13.38
N PHE A 270 -18.28 4.15 -12.78
CA PHE A 270 -16.85 4.31 -12.49
C PHE A 270 -16.53 3.75 -11.11
N TYR A 271 -15.32 3.22 -10.95
CA TYR A 271 -14.77 2.72 -9.69
C TYR A 271 -13.38 3.33 -9.48
N GLY A 272 -12.93 3.44 -8.23
CA GLY A 272 -11.64 4.04 -7.91
C GLY A 272 -10.46 3.17 -8.38
N SER A 273 -10.35 1.97 -7.82
CA SER A 273 -9.25 1.02 -8.11
C SER A 273 -9.73 -0.43 -8.00
N GLU A 274 -8.82 -1.39 -8.14
CA GLU A 274 -9.10 -2.82 -7.92
C GLU A 274 -9.28 -3.15 -6.43
N ASP A 275 -9.60 -4.42 -6.16
CA ASP A 275 -9.93 -4.99 -4.84
C ASP A 275 -8.79 -4.87 -3.84
N ILE A 276 -7.54 -5.07 -4.29
CA ILE A 276 -6.33 -4.91 -3.48
C ILE A 276 -6.16 -3.48 -2.93
N ASN A 277 -6.65 -2.50 -3.69
CA ASN A 277 -6.67 -1.08 -3.33
C ASN A 277 -8.00 -0.67 -2.70
N ARG A 278 -8.81 -1.64 -2.25
CA ARG A 278 -10.09 -1.45 -1.53
C ARG A 278 -11.08 -0.58 -2.30
N TYR A 279 -10.99 -0.62 -3.63
CA TYR A 279 -11.76 0.22 -4.54
C TYR A 279 -11.61 1.74 -4.31
N CYS A 280 -10.58 2.16 -3.58
CA CYS A 280 -10.33 3.56 -3.29
C CYS A 280 -9.89 4.34 -4.54
N PRO A 281 -10.23 5.64 -4.62
CA PRO A 281 -9.87 6.48 -5.75
C PRO A 281 -8.41 6.94 -5.65
N PHE A 282 -7.45 6.02 -5.82
CA PHE A 282 -6.03 6.37 -5.83
C PHE A 282 -5.65 7.27 -7.01
N VAL A 283 -4.51 7.94 -6.90
CA VAL A 283 -3.83 8.51 -8.07
C VAL A 283 -3.20 7.39 -8.91
N GLN A 284 -3.20 7.56 -10.24
CA GLN A 284 -2.72 6.56 -11.19
C GLN A 284 -1.23 6.28 -11.02
N GLU A 285 -0.43 7.26 -10.61
CA GLU A 285 1.02 7.14 -10.45
C GLU A 285 1.37 6.17 -9.31
N VAL A 286 0.54 6.12 -8.28
CA VAL A 286 0.67 5.16 -7.17
C VAL A 286 0.23 3.78 -7.63
N VAL A 287 -0.95 3.65 -8.24
CA VAL A 287 -1.50 2.35 -8.65
C VAL A 287 -0.62 1.63 -9.67
N HIS A 288 -0.01 2.38 -10.59
CA HIS A 288 0.83 1.84 -11.66
C HIS A 288 2.33 1.83 -11.33
N ASP A 289 2.71 2.22 -10.12
CA ASP A 289 4.10 2.25 -9.64
C ASP A 289 5.01 3.16 -10.49
N TRP A 290 4.50 4.34 -10.85
CA TRP A 290 5.24 5.37 -11.58
C TRP A 290 5.80 6.46 -10.68
N MET A 291 5.67 6.29 -9.36
CA MET A 291 6.26 7.19 -8.39
C MET A 291 7.79 7.18 -8.52
N PRO A 292 8.44 8.34 -8.74
CA PRO A 292 9.89 8.42 -8.72
C PRO A 292 10.41 8.29 -7.29
N ASP A 293 11.73 8.13 -7.14
CA ASP A 293 12.36 8.23 -5.83
C ASP A 293 12.09 9.63 -5.24
N LEU A 294 11.62 9.65 -4.00
CA LEU A 294 11.36 10.85 -3.23
C LEU A 294 12.51 11.13 -2.27
N PRO A 295 12.71 12.39 -1.82
CA PRO A 295 13.68 12.67 -0.79
C PRO A 295 13.40 11.84 0.47
N GLU A 296 14.46 11.42 1.15
CA GLU A 296 14.33 10.65 2.38
C GLU A 296 13.49 11.41 3.42
N ASN A 297 12.58 10.69 4.07
CA ASN A 297 11.65 11.21 5.06
C ASN A 297 10.82 12.42 4.57
N ALA A 298 10.56 12.52 3.26
CA ALA A 298 9.73 13.59 2.73
C ALA A 298 8.27 13.40 3.12
N VAL A 299 7.62 14.50 3.54
CA VAL A 299 6.19 14.56 3.82
C VAL A 299 5.46 15.29 2.69
N VAL A 300 4.17 14.98 2.54
CA VAL A 300 3.30 15.73 1.62
C VAL A 300 3.09 17.14 2.17
N VAL A 301 3.30 18.15 1.33
CA VAL A 301 3.20 19.58 1.70
C VAL A 301 2.35 20.35 0.69
N ASP A 302 1.85 21.52 1.11
CA ASP A 302 1.21 22.47 0.22
C ASP A 302 2.20 22.91 -0.88
N CYS A 303 1.80 22.78 -2.14
CA CYS A 303 2.66 23.11 -3.28
C CYS A 303 3.06 24.59 -3.36
N SER A 304 2.37 25.49 -2.66
CA SER A 304 2.80 26.89 -2.52
C SER A 304 4.06 27.06 -1.67
N MET A 305 4.42 26.04 -0.87
CA MET A 305 5.62 26.04 -0.02
C MET A 305 6.87 25.56 -0.77
N VAL A 306 6.72 24.99 -1.96
CA VAL A 306 7.79 24.37 -2.73
C VAL A 306 8.20 25.26 -3.90
N LYS A 307 9.50 25.36 -4.18
CA LYS A 307 10.07 26.22 -5.23
C LYS A 307 10.40 25.48 -6.52
N VAL A 308 10.38 24.15 -6.52
CA VAL A 308 10.68 23.34 -7.71
C VAL A 308 9.52 23.30 -8.71
N LYS A 309 9.86 23.16 -10.00
CA LYS A 309 8.88 22.98 -11.08
C LYS A 309 8.32 21.57 -11.06
N SER A 310 7.10 21.43 -11.60
CA SER A 310 6.43 20.13 -11.70
C SER A 310 7.13 19.23 -12.72
N GLU A 311 7.38 17.98 -12.33
CA GLU A 311 7.84 16.94 -13.22
C GLU A 311 6.66 16.07 -13.66
N ASN A 312 6.46 15.95 -14.98
CA ASN A 312 5.54 14.99 -15.54
C ASN A 312 6.25 13.64 -15.65
N TYR A 313 5.97 12.73 -14.73
CA TYR A 313 6.50 11.37 -14.78
C TYR A 313 5.51 10.47 -15.53
N LEU A 314 5.51 10.58 -16.86
CA LEU A 314 4.86 9.60 -17.73
C LEU A 314 5.93 8.67 -18.28
N PRO A 315 5.82 7.33 -18.10
CA PRO A 315 6.72 6.41 -18.78
C PRO A 315 6.67 6.65 -20.30
N THR A 316 7.83 6.73 -20.94
CA THR A 316 7.99 7.02 -22.38
C THR A 316 7.31 6.01 -23.31
N GLU A 317 6.79 4.89 -22.80
CA GLU A 317 6.17 3.81 -23.56
C GLU A 317 4.63 3.83 -23.58
N ILE A 318 3.98 4.76 -22.87
CA ILE A 318 2.50 4.85 -22.84
C ILE A 318 2.03 5.94 -23.81
N VAL A 319 2.39 5.81 -25.08
CA VAL A 319 1.80 6.57 -26.19
C VAL A 319 0.96 5.60 -27.01
N GLY A 320 -0.28 5.41 -26.61
CA GLY A 320 -1.24 4.60 -27.36
C GLY A 320 -2.51 4.31 -26.59
N ASN A 321 -3.49 5.23 -26.67
CA ASN A 321 -4.96 5.12 -26.51
C ASN A 321 -5.65 4.04 -25.64
N ASN A 322 -4.95 3.30 -24.80
CA ASN A 322 -5.52 2.32 -23.89
C ASN A 322 -5.07 2.64 -22.47
N TYR A 323 -5.78 3.58 -21.84
CA TYR A 323 -5.84 3.77 -20.38
C TYR A 323 -6.54 2.60 -19.67
N PHE A 324 -6.41 1.38 -20.21
CA PHE A 324 -7.04 0.18 -19.67
C PHE A 324 -6.04 -0.54 -18.79
N ALA A 325 -6.30 -0.49 -17.49
CA ALA A 325 -5.60 -1.24 -16.46
C ALA A 325 -5.42 -2.70 -16.89
N VAL A 326 -4.17 -3.17 -16.88
CA VAL A 326 -3.88 -4.60 -16.84
C VAL A 326 -4.09 -5.01 -15.37
N PRO A 327 -4.94 -6.00 -15.07
CA PRO A 327 -5.19 -6.41 -13.69
C PRO A 327 -3.90 -6.81 -13.00
N LYS A 328 -3.65 -6.25 -11.81
CA LYS A 328 -2.58 -6.70 -10.91
C LYS A 328 -3.08 -7.96 -10.20
N SER A 329 -3.32 -9.06 -10.92
CA SER A 329 -3.62 -10.35 -10.28
C SER A 329 -2.33 -11.11 -9.99
N ILE A 330 -1.99 -11.24 -8.71
CA ILE A 330 -0.73 -11.79 -8.18
C ILE A 330 -0.73 -13.33 -8.29
N PHE A 331 0.46 -13.89 -8.12
CA PHE A 331 0.83 -15.31 -8.04
C PHE A 331 -0.10 -16.18 -7.19
#